data_AF-J2ZFP5-F1
#
_entry.id   AF-J2ZFP5-F1
#
_cell.length_a   1.000
_cell.length_b   1.000
_cell.length_c   1.000
_cell.angle_alpha   90.00
_cell.angle_beta   90.00
_cell.angle_gamma   90.00
#
_symmetry.space_group_name_H-M   'P 1'
#
loop_
_entity.id
_entity.type
_entity.pdbx_description
1 polymer ?
#
loop_
_entity_poly.entity_id
_entity_poly.type
_entity_poly.pdbx_seq_one_letter_code
_entity_poly.pdbx_strand_id
1 'polypeptide(L)'
;MKVILDDGMTIDCGGYKALDSGIVLTEDKKRKHVIGFVPHDEVRLILPDDVLAERERDDGTTEFVYVPDDERQRRIEELETEVARLEADVANDEATIADLEAQMAEVEAERAAETEPEDLTVIDGIGPKYAERLEAAGITTFRALREAAVEDVVEATGVSDERAERWIAATKRGETSSEGDEEAAAEGEQTESEESTDSTESTDAAKSTESASAEATD
;
A
#
# COMPACT_ATOMS: atom_id res chain seq x y z
N MET A 1 2.05 36.69 14.85
CA MET A 1 1.05 37.17 15.81
C MET A 1 0.69 38.57 15.40
N LYS A 2 -0.60 38.92 15.37
CA LYS A 2 -1.05 40.20 14.85
C LYS A 2 -1.62 41.09 15.95
N VAL A 3 -1.21 42.35 15.93
CA VAL A 3 -1.78 43.42 16.77
C VAL A 3 -2.70 44.25 15.90
N ILE A 4 -3.96 44.38 16.31
CA ILE A 4 -4.99 45.16 15.60
C ILE A 4 -5.15 46.48 16.36
N LEU A 5 -5.05 47.58 15.63
CA LEU A 5 -5.22 48.94 16.15
C LEU A 5 -6.69 49.39 16.08
N ASP A 6 -7.03 50.45 16.81
CA ASP A 6 -8.40 51.00 16.80
C ASP A 6 -8.81 51.64 15.46
N ASP A 7 -7.85 52.05 14.62
CA ASP A 7 -8.11 52.50 13.24
C ASP A 7 -8.30 51.35 12.24
N GLY A 8 -8.10 50.09 12.68
CA GLY A 8 -8.17 48.89 11.86
C GLY A 8 -6.85 48.46 11.21
N MET A 9 -5.76 49.22 11.38
CA MET A 9 -4.43 48.79 10.94
C MET A 9 -4.02 47.52 11.70
N THR A 10 -3.41 46.57 10.99
CA THR A 10 -2.91 45.32 11.58
C THR A 10 -1.40 45.25 11.42
N ILE A 11 -0.69 44.95 12.52
CA ILE A 11 0.78 44.87 12.56
C ILE A 11 1.20 43.44 12.90
N ASP A 12 2.00 42.85 12.02
CA ASP A 12 2.65 41.55 12.24
C ASP A 12 3.84 41.65 13.20
N CYS A 13 3.91 40.72 14.14
CA CYS A 13 5.03 40.56 15.06
C CYS A 13 5.23 39.08 15.44
N GLY A 14 6.45 38.68 15.78
CA GLY A 14 6.70 37.37 16.40
C GLY A 14 6.41 37.36 17.90
N GLY A 15 6.37 38.52 18.55
CA GLY A 15 6.00 38.64 19.95
C GLY A 15 5.93 40.10 20.42
N TYR A 16 5.56 40.28 21.69
CA TYR A 16 5.40 41.61 22.28
C TYR A 16 5.80 41.66 23.77
N LYS A 17 6.02 42.87 24.27
CA LYS A 17 6.15 43.18 25.70
C LYS A 17 5.27 44.36 26.06
N ALA A 18 4.27 44.13 26.90
CA ALA A 18 3.48 45.20 27.51
C ALA A 18 4.31 46.04 28.50
N LEU A 19 3.99 47.33 28.56
CA LEU A 19 4.49 48.36 29.47
C LEU A 19 3.27 49.20 29.91
N ASP A 20 3.41 49.97 30.98
CA ASP A 20 2.32 50.81 31.50
C ASP A 20 1.82 51.87 30.50
N SER A 21 2.66 52.22 29.50
CA SER A 21 2.36 53.21 28.46
C SER A 21 1.89 52.62 27.12
N GLY A 22 1.91 51.29 26.95
CA GLY A 22 1.70 50.65 25.64
C GLY A 22 2.54 49.39 25.45
N ILE A 23 2.76 49.00 24.20
CA ILE A 23 3.27 47.67 23.85
C ILE A 23 4.44 47.78 22.89
N VAL A 24 5.58 47.19 23.27
CA VAL A 24 6.76 47.03 22.40
C VAL A 24 6.59 45.77 21.56
N LEU A 25 6.67 45.92 20.23
CA LEU A 25 6.57 44.82 19.27
C LEU A 25 7.95 44.30 18.89
N THR A 26 8.06 42.98 18.67
CA THR A 26 9.32 42.32 18.32
C THR A 26 9.15 41.32 17.19
N GLU A 27 10.16 41.22 16.32
CA GLU A 27 10.19 40.27 15.20
C GLU A 27 10.27 38.82 15.69
N ASP A 28 11.05 38.55 16.75
CA ASP A 28 11.18 37.21 17.31
C ASP A 28 10.09 36.87 18.33
N LYS A 29 9.64 35.61 18.34
CA LYS A 29 9.01 34.97 19.52
C LYS A 29 9.88 35.05 20.79
N LYS A 30 11.21 35.18 20.63
CA LYS A 30 12.20 35.34 21.72
C LYS A 30 12.44 36.80 22.13
N ARG A 31 11.74 37.77 21.52
CA ARG A 31 11.76 39.21 21.84
C ARG A 31 13.17 39.83 21.82
N LYS A 32 13.99 39.48 20.81
CA LYS A 32 15.37 39.97 20.67
C LYS A 32 15.47 41.20 19.76
N HIS A 33 14.83 41.16 18.59
CA HIS A 33 14.74 42.30 17.69
C HIS A 33 13.45 43.10 17.94
N VAL A 34 13.57 44.39 18.25
CA VAL A 34 12.44 45.31 18.46
C VAL A 34 12.12 46.00 17.14
N ILE A 35 10.85 45.91 16.71
CA ILE A 35 10.38 46.45 15.42
C ILE A 35 9.49 47.70 15.58
N GLY A 36 8.93 47.93 16.77
CA GLY A 36 8.07 49.09 17.01
C GLY A 36 7.56 49.21 18.44
N PHE A 37 6.79 50.27 18.67
CA PHE A 37 6.02 50.50 19.90
C PHE A 37 4.66 51.06 19.51
N VAL A 38 3.61 50.60 20.20
CA VAL A 38 2.23 51.06 20.01
C VAL A 38 1.69 51.57 21.36
N PRO A 39 1.15 52.80 21.45
CA PRO A 39 0.48 53.31 22.65
C PRO A 39 -0.67 52.42 23.15
N HIS A 40 -0.96 52.43 24.45
CA HIS A 40 -2.04 51.61 25.01
C HIS A 40 -3.44 52.04 24.56
N ASP A 41 -3.57 53.26 24.05
CA ASP A 41 -4.78 53.90 23.52
C ASP A 41 -4.92 53.77 21.99
N GLU A 42 -3.99 53.08 21.34
CA GLU A 42 -4.09 52.66 19.93
C GLU A 42 -4.31 51.14 19.78
N VAL A 43 -3.95 50.32 20.77
CA VAL A 43 -4.09 48.84 20.71
C VAL A 43 -5.51 48.39 21.05
N ARG A 44 -6.17 47.76 20.08
CA ARG A 44 -7.52 47.19 20.24
C ARG A 44 -7.50 45.72 20.63
N LEU A 45 -6.72 44.90 19.91
CA LEU A 45 -6.61 43.44 20.13
C LEU A 45 -5.19 42.94 19.83
N ILE A 46 -4.81 41.83 20.46
CA ILE A 46 -3.66 41.01 20.06
C ILE A 46 -4.18 39.61 19.82
N LEU A 47 -4.01 39.10 18.60
CA LEU A 47 -4.44 37.76 18.20
C LEU A 47 -3.22 36.92 17.78
N PRO A 48 -2.99 35.74 18.38
CA PRO A 48 -2.00 34.80 17.88
C PRO A 48 -2.45 34.21 16.52
N ASP A 49 -1.51 33.62 15.78
CA ASP A 49 -1.74 33.23 14.38
C ASP A 49 -2.63 31.99 14.23
N ASP A 50 -2.75 31.18 15.29
CA ASP A 50 -3.56 29.97 15.40
C ASP A 50 -5.06 30.23 15.61
N VAL A 51 -5.46 31.46 15.90
CA VAL A 51 -6.87 31.90 15.94
C VAL A 51 -7.29 32.74 14.73
N LEU A 52 -6.42 32.85 13.72
CA LEU A 52 -6.64 33.63 12.50
C LEU A 52 -6.67 32.71 11.27
N ALA A 53 -7.67 32.88 10.42
CA ALA A 53 -7.68 32.31 9.08
C ALA A 53 -7.36 33.39 8.05
N GLU A 54 -6.53 33.05 7.07
CA GLU A 54 -6.37 33.82 5.85
C GLU A 54 -7.61 33.65 4.95
N ARG A 55 -8.09 34.76 4.41
CA ARG A 55 -9.16 34.82 3.43
C ARG A 55 -8.76 35.76 2.31
N GLU A 56 -8.63 35.23 1.10
CA GLU A 56 -8.46 36.06 -0.09
C GLU A 56 -9.78 36.80 -0.39
N ARG A 57 -9.68 38.10 -0.67
CA ARG A 57 -10.78 38.95 -1.12
C ARG A 57 -10.84 39.01 -2.65
N ASP A 58 -11.98 39.43 -3.19
CA ASP A 58 -12.23 39.55 -4.63
C ASP A 58 -11.27 40.53 -5.36
N ASP A 59 -10.52 41.36 -4.62
CA ASP A 59 -9.50 42.28 -5.12
C ASP A 59 -8.06 41.71 -5.10
N GLY A 60 -7.89 40.45 -4.66
CA GLY A 60 -6.59 39.79 -4.51
C GLY A 60 -5.83 40.19 -3.24
N THR A 61 -6.48 40.83 -2.27
CA THR A 61 -5.86 41.13 -0.96
C THR A 61 -6.22 40.07 0.08
N THR A 62 -5.23 39.64 0.88
CA THR A 62 -5.46 38.71 2.01
C THR A 62 -5.96 39.45 3.23
N GLU A 63 -7.14 39.07 3.71
CA GLU A 63 -7.71 39.46 5.00
C GLU A 63 -7.49 38.37 6.04
N PHE A 64 -7.25 38.77 7.30
CA PHE A 64 -7.13 37.85 8.42
C PHE A 64 -8.38 37.91 9.29
N VAL A 65 -9.12 36.81 9.34
CA VAL A 65 -10.39 36.72 10.06
C VAL A 65 -10.21 35.90 11.32
N TYR A 66 -10.70 36.39 12.46
CA TYR A 66 -10.74 35.62 13.71
C TYR A 66 -11.68 34.42 13.57
N VAL A 67 -11.17 33.22 13.84
CA VAL A 67 -11.95 31.96 13.82
C VAL A 67 -12.31 31.59 15.26
N PRO A 68 -13.61 31.54 15.64
CA PRO A 68 -14.03 31.17 16.99
C PRO A 68 -13.59 29.77 17.42
N ASP A 69 -13.40 29.58 18.73
CA ASP A 69 -12.95 28.31 19.32
C ASP A 69 -13.83 27.12 18.89
N ASP A 70 -15.16 27.28 18.89
CA ASP A 70 -16.12 26.26 18.45
C ASP A 70 -15.96 25.85 16.97
N GLU A 71 -15.48 26.77 16.12
CA GLU A 71 -15.25 26.48 14.70
C GLU A 71 -13.90 25.80 14.49
N ARG A 72 -12.85 26.24 15.20
CA ARG A 72 -11.55 25.55 15.18
C ARG A 72 -11.68 24.12 15.72
N GLN A 73 -12.45 23.93 16.80
CA GLN A 73 -12.71 22.62 17.39
C GLN A 73 -13.43 21.67 16.42
N ARG A 74 -14.46 22.13 15.70
CA ARG A 74 -15.12 21.29 14.67
C ARG A 74 -14.19 20.90 13.53
N ARG A 75 -13.31 21.81 13.07
CA ARG A 75 -12.31 21.49 12.05
C ARG A 75 -11.28 20.47 12.56
N ILE A 76 -10.94 20.50 13.84
CA ILE A 76 -10.09 19.48 14.47
C ILE A 76 -10.82 18.12 14.49
N GLU A 77 -12.07 18.07 14.96
CA GLU A 77 -12.87 16.83 14.99
C GLU A 77 -13.12 16.24 13.58
N GLU A 78 -13.30 17.10 12.58
CA GLU A 78 -13.40 16.73 11.16
C GLU A 78 -12.09 16.14 10.63
N LEU A 79 -10.95 16.79 10.89
CA LEU A 79 -9.63 16.29 10.50
C LEU A 79 -9.20 15.02 11.27
N GLU A 80 -9.55 14.89 12.55
CA GLU A 80 -9.33 13.67 13.33
C GLU A 80 -10.15 12.49 12.76
N THR A 81 -11.36 12.76 12.28
CA THR A 81 -12.20 11.77 11.58
C THR A 81 -11.63 11.40 10.20
N GLU A 82 -11.11 12.38 9.45
CA GLU A 82 -10.47 12.15 8.15
C GLU A 82 -9.15 11.37 8.30
N VAL A 83 -8.31 11.70 9.28
CA VAL A 83 -7.09 10.96 9.61
C VAL A 83 -7.40 9.53 10.02
N ALA A 84 -8.34 9.31 10.94
CA ALA A 84 -8.72 7.95 11.37
C ALA A 84 -9.27 7.09 10.22
N ARG A 85 -9.89 7.72 9.21
CA ARG A 85 -10.26 7.04 7.97
C ARG A 85 -9.03 6.71 7.12
N LEU A 86 -8.15 7.68 6.87
CA LEU A 86 -6.96 7.50 6.04
C LEU A 86 -6.01 6.45 6.63
N GLU A 87 -5.89 6.37 7.95
CA GLU A 87 -5.15 5.29 8.63
C GLU A 87 -5.76 3.90 8.39
N ALA A 88 -7.10 3.80 8.32
CA ALA A 88 -7.79 2.55 8.00
C ALA A 88 -7.70 2.18 6.51
N ASP A 89 -7.81 3.17 5.61
CA ASP A 89 -7.64 2.99 4.17
C ASP A 89 -6.18 2.54 3.86
N VAL A 90 -5.17 3.12 4.53
CA VAL A 90 -3.76 2.68 4.43
C VAL A 90 -3.55 1.26 4.96
N ALA A 91 -4.13 0.90 6.12
CA ALA A 91 -4.00 -0.45 6.67
C ALA A 91 -4.65 -1.54 5.79
N ASN A 92 -5.70 -1.18 5.04
CA ASN A 92 -6.26 -2.03 3.99
C ASN A 92 -5.28 -2.17 2.81
N ASP A 93 -4.74 -1.06 2.32
CA ASP A 93 -3.85 -1.06 1.16
C ASP A 93 -2.55 -1.85 1.46
N GLU A 94 -1.95 -1.71 2.65
CA GLU A 94 -0.82 -2.52 3.11
C GLU A 94 -1.13 -4.03 3.08
N ALA A 95 -2.34 -4.43 3.48
CA ALA A 95 -2.78 -5.83 3.39
C ALA A 95 -2.94 -6.31 1.94
N THR A 96 -3.45 -5.46 1.03
CA THR A 96 -3.53 -5.82 -0.40
C THR A 96 -2.16 -5.91 -1.06
N ILE A 97 -1.19 -5.08 -0.64
CA ILE A 97 0.18 -5.13 -1.14
C ILE A 97 0.84 -6.44 -0.73
N ALA A 98 0.71 -6.86 0.54
CA ALA A 98 1.26 -8.13 1.02
C ALA A 98 0.68 -9.36 0.30
N ASP A 99 -0.62 -9.36 -0.02
CA ASP A 99 -1.27 -10.42 -0.80
C ASP A 99 -0.78 -10.45 -2.26
N LEU A 100 -0.66 -9.28 -2.91
CA LEU A 100 -0.12 -9.17 -4.27
C LEU A 100 1.38 -9.52 -4.35
N GLU A 101 2.18 -9.17 -3.35
CA GLU A 101 3.58 -9.58 -3.24
C GLU A 101 3.72 -11.10 -3.10
N ALA A 102 2.83 -11.76 -2.35
CA ALA A 102 2.79 -13.21 -2.24
C ALA A 102 2.40 -13.88 -3.59
N GLN A 103 1.36 -13.38 -4.26
CA GLN A 103 0.97 -13.85 -5.60
C GLN A 103 2.09 -13.65 -6.63
N MET A 104 2.79 -12.50 -6.59
CA MET A 104 3.94 -12.25 -7.47
C MET A 104 5.10 -13.21 -7.19
N ALA A 105 5.41 -13.49 -5.91
CA ALA A 105 6.45 -14.44 -5.56
C ALA A 105 6.14 -15.88 -6.01
N GLU A 106 4.87 -16.30 -5.99
CA GLU A 106 4.43 -17.60 -6.53
C GLU A 106 4.62 -17.67 -8.05
N VAL A 107 4.19 -16.64 -8.79
CA VAL A 107 4.37 -16.54 -10.25
C VAL A 107 5.84 -16.42 -10.65
N GLU A 108 6.68 -15.73 -9.87
CA GLU A 108 8.12 -15.68 -10.10
C GLU A 108 8.79 -17.03 -9.83
N ALA A 109 8.34 -17.80 -8.83
CA ALA A 109 8.84 -19.14 -8.54
C ALA A 109 8.45 -20.16 -9.62
N GLU A 110 7.18 -20.16 -10.08
CA GLU A 110 6.72 -20.98 -11.21
C GLU A 110 7.56 -20.68 -12.47
N ARG A 111 7.66 -19.39 -12.83
CA ARG A 111 8.45 -18.94 -13.97
C ARG A 111 9.93 -19.30 -13.86
N ALA A 112 10.51 -19.26 -12.66
CA ALA A 112 11.89 -19.64 -12.42
C ALA A 112 12.11 -21.14 -12.67
N ALA A 113 11.21 -22.00 -12.16
CA ALA A 113 11.25 -23.44 -12.40
C ALA A 113 11.16 -23.77 -13.91
N GLU A 114 10.29 -23.09 -14.67
CA GLU A 114 10.23 -23.22 -16.13
C GLU A 114 11.49 -22.69 -16.89
N THR A 115 12.51 -22.22 -16.19
CA THR A 115 13.80 -21.75 -16.75
C THR A 115 15.04 -22.45 -16.17
N GLU A 116 14.88 -23.37 -15.21
CA GLU A 116 15.99 -24.21 -14.76
C GLU A 116 16.45 -25.16 -15.88
N PRO A 117 17.76 -25.40 -16.06
CA PRO A 117 18.26 -26.21 -17.17
C PRO A 117 17.92 -27.70 -16.99
N GLU A 118 17.29 -28.27 -18.03
CA GLU A 118 16.80 -29.65 -18.05
C GLU A 118 17.72 -30.57 -18.88
N ASP A 119 17.74 -31.88 -18.58
CA ASP A 119 18.54 -32.85 -19.35
C ASP A 119 17.89 -33.16 -20.71
N LEU A 120 18.24 -32.36 -21.71
CA LEU A 120 17.82 -32.56 -23.10
C LEU A 120 18.32 -33.91 -23.70
N THR A 121 19.27 -34.62 -23.08
CA THR A 121 19.75 -35.93 -23.59
C THR A 121 18.76 -37.08 -23.39
N VAL A 122 17.68 -36.86 -22.63
CA VAL A 122 16.51 -37.74 -22.55
C VAL A 122 15.80 -37.89 -23.91
N ILE A 123 15.92 -36.90 -24.80
CA ILE A 123 15.32 -36.94 -26.14
C ILE A 123 16.16 -37.82 -27.08
N ASP A 124 15.54 -38.85 -27.67
CA ASP A 124 16.20 -39.75 -28.62
C ASP A 124 16.98 -38.97 -29.71
N GLY A 125 18.26 -39.30 -29.84
CA GLY A 125 19.20 -38.68 -30.77
C GLY A 125 19.94 -37.43 -30.25
N ILE A 126 19.49 -36.77 -29.17
CA ILE A 126 20.27 -35.72 -28.50
C ILE A 126 21.31 -36.40 -27.60
N GLY A 127 22.55 -36.51 -28.08
CA GLY A 127 23.69 -36.88 -27.24
C GLY A 127 24.29 -35.66 -26.54
N PRO A 128 25.21 -35.84 -25.56
CA PRO A 128 25.83 -34.74 -24.81
C PRO A 128 26.42 -33.63 -25.70
N LYS A 129 27.05 -33.97 -26.82
CA LYS A 129 27.62 -33.00 -27.79
C LYS A 129 26.59 -32.17 -28.56
N TYR A 130 25.31 -32.55 -28.53
CA TYR A 130 24.21 -31.74 -29.06
C TYR A 130 23.56 -30.94 -27.93
N ALA A 131 23.45 -31.50 -26.71
CA ALA A 131 23.03 -30.73 -25.52
C ALA A 131 23.99 -29.55 -25.25
N GLU A 132 25.31 -29.77 -25.22
CA GLU A 132 26.35 -28.72 -25.11
C GLU A 132 26.18 -27.58 -26.15
N ARG A 133 25.64 -27.90 -27.33
CA ARG A 133 25.41 -26.92 -28.42
C ARG A 133 24.09 -26.16 -28.27
N LEU A 134 23.05 -26.84 -27.79
CA LEU A 134 21.76 -26.23 -27.48
C LEU A 134 21.90 -25.30 -26.27
N GLU A 135 22.60 -25.73 -25.22
CA GLU A 135 22.99 -24.91 -24.06
C GLU A 135 23.79 -23.66 -24.49
N ALA A 136 24.79 -23.82 -25.36
CA ALA A 136 25.57 -22.70 -25.91
C ALA A 136 24.74 -21.72 -26.78
N ALA A 137 23.55 -22.14 -27.24
CA ALA A 137 22.57 -21.30 -27.94
C ALA A 137 21.45 -20.76 -27.02
N GLY A 138 21.50 -21.05 -25.71
CA GLY A 138 20.47 -20.66 -24.74
C GLY A 138 19.23 -21.58 -24.72
N ILE A 139 19.26 -22.70 -25.46
CA ILE A 139 18.21 -23.70 -25.50
C ILE A 139 18.51 -24.76 -24.43
N THR A 140 18.14 -24.46 -23.18
CA THR A 140 18.45 -25.29 -22.00
C THR A 140 17.26 -26.07 -21.43
N THR A 141 16.05 -25.84 -21.93
CA THR A 141 14.81 -26.46 -21.39
C THR A 141 13.96 -27.07 -22.50
N PHE A 142 13.11 -28.04 -22.18
CA PHE A 142 12.14 -28.62 -23.09
C PHE A 142 11.17 -27.56 -23.61
N ARG A 143 10.84 -26.53 -22.79
CA ARG A 143 10.09 -25.35 -23.25
C ARG A 143 10.87 -24.55 -24.29
N ALA A 144 12.13 -24.19 -24.03
CA ALA A 144 12.95 -23.44 -24.98
C ALA A 144 13.12 -24.21 -26.30
N LEU A 145 13.34 -25.53 -26.24
CA LEU A 145 13.44 -26.40 -27.42
C LEU A 145 12.10 -26.59 -28.15
N ARG A 146 10.96 -26.41 -27.47
CA ARG A 146 9.61 -26.46 -28.06
C ARG A 146 9.21 -25.16 -28.76
N GLU A 147 9.81 -24.04 -28.36
CA GLU A 147 9.51 -22.68 -28.82
C GLU A 147 10.54 -22.12 -29.82
N ALA A 148 11.76 -22.65 -29.84
CA ALA A 148 12.79 -22.35 -30.83
C ALA A 148 12.35 -22.69 -32.26
N ALA A 149 12.85 -21.94 -33.26
CA ALA A 149 12.62 -22.28 -34.66
C ALA A 149 13.45 -23.49 -35.09
N VAL A 150 13.04 -24.15 -36.19
CA VAL A 150 13.78 -25.28 -36.77
C VAL A 150 15.17 -24.81 -37.21
N GLU A 151 15.22 -23.61 -37.78
CA GLU A 151 16.40 -22.90 -38.23
C GLU A 151 17.41 -22.66 -37.10
N ASP A 152 16.96 -22.19 -35.92
CA ASP A 152 17.82 -21.93 -34.76
C ASP A 152 18.48 -23.23 -34.25
N VAL A 153 17.68 -24.31 -34.17
CA VAL A 153 18.15 -25.64 -33.75
C VAL A 153 19.12 -26.23 -34.77
N VAL A 154 18.88 -26.01 -36.07
CA VAL A 154 19.80 -26.40 -37.15
C VAL A 154 21.11 -25.61 -37.11
N GLU A 155 21.08 -24.29 -36.89
CA GLU A 155 22.28 -23.46 -36.78
C GLU A 155 23.12 -23.86 -35.56
N ALA A 156 22.50 -24.02 -34.38
CA ALA A 156 23.19 -24.41 -33.16
C ALA A 156 23.83 -25.81 -33.25
N THR A 157 23.10 -26.79 -33.79
CA THR A 157 23.52 -28.21 -33.70
C THR A 157 24.18 -28.76 -34.95
N GLY A 158 23.91 -28.19 -36.14
CA GLY A 158 24.42 -28.65 -37.43
C GLY A 158 23.73 -29.92 -37.97
N VAL A 159 22.47 -30.15 -37.61
CA VAL A 159 21.66 -31.30 -38.09
C VAL A 159 20.80 -30.94 -39.30
N SER A 160 20.09 -31.92 -39.87
CA SER A 160 19.07 -31.72 -40.89
C SER A 160 17.75 -31.24 -40.28
N ASP A 161 16.98 -30.47 -41.05
CA ASP A 161 15.69 -29.87 -40.66
C ASP A 161 14.72 -30.93 -40.10
N GLU A 162 14.55 -32.06 -40.81
CA GLU A 162 13.74 -33.22 -40.37
C GLU A 162 14.13 -33.76 -38.97
N ARG A 163 15.38 -33.56 -38.53
CA ARG A 163 15.87 -34.00 -37.20
C ARG A 163 15.61 -32.94 -36.14
N ALA A 164 15.80 -31.67 -36.47
CA ALA A 164 15.42 -30.55 -35.59
C ALA A 164 13.91 -30.57 -35.34
N GLU A 165 13.08 -30.67 -36.39
CA GLU A 165 11.63 -30.89 -36.29
C GLU A 165 11.27 -32.08 -35.39
N ARG A 166 11.98 -33.22 -35.54
CA ARG A 166 11.74 -34.41 -34.72
C ARG A 166 12.04 -34.17 -33.23
N TRP A 167 13.05 -33.36 -32.90
CA TRP A 167 13.36 -33.00 -31.52
C TRP A 167 12.33 -32.01 -30.95
N ILE A 168 11.96 -30.98 -31.71
CA ILE A 168 10.90 -30.00 -31.36
C ILE A 168 9.52 -30.68 -31.21
N ALA A 169 9.29 -31.79 -31.92
CA ALA A 169 8.09 -32.64 -31.83
C ALA A 169 8.20 -33.81 -30.81
N ALA A 170 9.35 -33.94 -30.13
CA ALA A 170 9.55 -34.92 -29.05
C ALA A 170 9.27 -34.33 -27.67
N THR A 171 9.63 -33.06 -27.43
CA THR A 171 9.34 -32.34 -26.17
C THR A 171 7.86 -32.46 -25.78
N LYS A 172 6.97 -32.12 -26.73
CA LYS A 172 5.48 -32.22 -26.67
C LYS A 172 4.91 -33.62 -26.40
N ARG A 173 5.76 -34.61 -26.11
CA ARG A 173 5.43 -36.02 -25.88
C ARG A 173 6.21 -36.63 -24.70
N GLY A 174 7.21 -35.92 -24.15
CA GLY A 174 7.93 -36.31 -22.95
C GLY A 174 7.24 -35.85 -21.65
N GLU A 175 6.46 -34.77 -21.75
CA GLU A 175 5.75 -34.11 -20.62
C GLU A 175 4.70 -34.99 -19.90
N THR A 176 4.48 -36.25 -20.33
CA THR A 176 3.57 -37.21 -19.69
C THR A 176 4.30 -38.32 -18.92
N SER A 177 5.57 -38.11 -18.55
CA SER A 177 6.45 -39.17 -18.01
C SER A 177 7.31 -38.76 -16.80
N SER A 178 7.10 -37.57 -16.22
CA SER A 178 7.82 -37.08 -15.04
C SER A 178 6.99 -37.07 -13.74
N GLU A 179 5.67 -37.13 -13.83
CA GLU A 179 4.78 -37.31 -12.67
C GLU A 179 4.53 -38.79 -12.38
N GLY A 180 5.43 -39.40 -11.59
CA GLY A 180 5.16 -40.67 -10.90
C GLY A 180 6.24 -41.73 -11.04
N ASP A 181 7.28 -41.63 -10.21
CA ASP A 181 7.96 -42.80 -9.60
C ASP A 181 8.86 -42.34 -8.44
N GLU A 182 8.28 -42.07 -7.27
CA GLU A 182 8.96 -42.29 -5.99
C GLU A 182 8.09 -43.21 -5.13
N GLU A 183 8.52 -44.47 -5.02
CA GLU A 183 7.72 -45.59 -4.54
C GLU A 183 7.62 -45.63 -3.00
N ALA A 184 6.42 -45.92 -2.48
CA ALA A 184 6.18 -45.95 -1.04
C ALA A 184 6.78 -47.19 -0.36
N ALA A 185 7.75 -46.97 0.53
CA ALA A 185 8.16 -47.96 1.54
C ALA A 185 7.44 -47.66 2.87
N ALA A 186 6.59 -48.59 3.32
CA ALA A 186 5.69 -48.37 4.46
C ALA A 186 6.11 -49.13 5.73
N GLU A 187 6.18 -48.43 6.86
CA GLU A 187 6.00 -48.96 8.22
C GLU A 187 5.63 -47.78 9.16
N GLY A 188 4.70 -47.89 10.11
CA GLY A 188 3.83 -49.04 10.33
C GLY A 188 3.29 -49.22 11.75
N GLU A 189 2.83 -48.19 12.47
CA GLU A 189 2.18 -48.41 13.78
C GLU A 189 1.00 -47.45 14.04
N GLN A 190 -0.12 -48.03 14.48
CA GLN A 190 -1.32 -47.33 14.92
C GLN A 190 -1.44 -47.47 16.45
N THR A 191 -1.85 -46.41 17.14
CA THR A 191 -2.35 -46.50 18.52
C THR A 191 -3.67 -45.74 18.63
N GLU A 192 -4.77 -46.48 18.65
CA GLU A 192 -6.11 -45.94 18.97
C GLU A 192 -6.19 -45.46 20.43
N SER A 193 -7.02 -44.46 20.68
CA SER A 193 -7.65 -44.19 21.99
C SER A 193 -8.89 -43.32 21.78
N GLU A 194 -10.07 -43.94 21.81
CA GLU A 194 -11.36 -43.27 21.72
C GLU A 194 -11.88 -42.85 23.12
N GLU A 195 -12.46 -41.65 23.23
CA GLU A 195 -13.69 -41.34 24.01
C GLU A 195 -14.16 -39.94 23.52
N SER A 196 -15.37 -39.69 22.99
CA SER A 196 -16.74 -39.84 23.55
C SER A 196 -16.99 -38.97 24.79
N THR A 197 -18.04 -38.15 24.94
CA THR A 197 -19.06 -37.57 24.02
C THR A 197 -19.23 -36.05 24.38
N ASP A 198 -20.23 -35.21 24.02
CA ASP A 198 -21.57 -35.38 23.44
C ASP A 198 -22.10 -34.08 22.75
N SER A 199 -23.37 -34.13 22.35
CA SER A 199 -24.21 -33.19 21.62
C SER A 199 -24.64 -31.94 22.42
N THR A 200 -24.96 -30.84 21.72
CA THR A 200 -26.37 -30.40 21.57
C THR A 200 -26.54 -29.22 20.59
N GLU A 201 -27.67 -29.21 19.88
CA GLU A 201 -28.11 -28.19 18.91
C GLU A 201 -29.45 -27.58 19.37
N SER A 202 -29.57 -26.24 19.37
CA SER A 202 -30.80 -25.42 19.21
C SER A 202 -30.42 -23.93 19.38
N THR A 203 -30.63 -22.99 18.45
CA THR A 203 -31.84 -22.51 17.72
C THR A 203 -32.71 -21.50 18.50
N ASP A 204 -33.23 -20.49 17.76
CA ASP A 204 -34.17 -19.42 18.15
C ASP A 204 -33.68 -18.42 19.25
N ALA A 205 -33.94 -17.11 19.19
CA ALA A 205 -35.09 -16.41 18.62
C ALA A 205 -34.79 -14.92 18.28
N ALA A 206 -35.48 -14.39 17.27
CA ALA A 206 -35.45 -12.97 16.94
C ALA A 206 -36.63 -12.22 17.58
N LYS A 207 -36.42 -10.98 18.06
CA LYS A 207 -37.54 -10.02 18.20
C LYS A 207 -37.13 -8.54 18.16
N SER A 208 -37.29 -7.94 16.99
CA SER A 208 -37.62 -6.51 16.90
C SER A 208 -39.12 -6.34 17.11
N THR A 209 -39.54 -5.53 18.09
CA THR A 209 -40.86 -4.88 18.07
C THR A 209 -40.78 -3.48 18.64
N GLU A 210 -40.85 -2.52 17.72
CA GLU A 210 -41.48 -1.21 17.89
C GLU A 210 -42.71 -1.23 18.80
N SER A 211 -42.89 -0.17 19.60
CA SER A 211 -44.21 0.23 20.09
C SER A 211 -44.17 1.72 20.46
N ALA A 212 -44.91 2.55 19.72
CA ALA A 212 -45.07 3.96 20.06
C ALA A 212 -45.97 4.12 21.30
N SER A 213 -45.90 5.28 21.95
CA SER A 213 -46.93 5.77 22.87
C SER A 213 -47.07 7.28 22.71
N ALA A 214 -48.30 7.73 22.44
CA ALA A 214 -48.62 9.14 22.20
C ALA A 214 -50.01 9.48 22.75
N GLU A 215 -50.03 10.02 23.96
CA GLU A 215 -51.12 10.80 24.57
C GLU A 215 -50.45 11.79 25.55
N ALA A 216 -50.97 12.96 25.93
CA ALA A 216 -51.96 13.93 25.43
C ALA A 216 -52.50 14.68 26.67
N THR A 217 -52.74 15.99 26.58
CA THR A 217 -53.18 16.89 27.68
C THR A 217 -52.22 17.00 28.89
N ASP A 218 -52.20 18.09 29.65
CA ASP A 218 -53.04 19.31 29.66
C ASP A 218 -52.22 20.55 29.25
#